data_AF-A0A2J6WNP0-F1
#
_entry.id   AF-A0A2J6WNP0-F1
#
_cell.length_a   1.000
_cell.length_b   1.000
_cell.length_c   1.000
_cell.angle_alpha   90.00
_cell.angle_beta   90.00
_cell.angle_gamma   90.00
#
_symmetry.space_group_name_H-M   'P 1'
#
loop_
_entity.id
_entity.type
_entity.pdbx_description
1 polymer ?
#
loop_
_entity_poly.entity_id
_entity_poly.type
_entity_poly.pdbx_seq_one_letter_code
_entity_poly.pdbx_strand_id
1 'polypeptide(L)'
;MFSKTKSFLLVSLYNKHPEPADIKGNTLLEIIWTVVPTLIVIGIFFAGWDSFRALRNAPKDSFQIKVEGKMWSWKFIYPDGRTTNELYVPVGKPVKLNLTSVDVLHSFYVPAFRIKIDAVPGMETYAWFKAEKVGKYDILCAEYCGVRHAYMLSKVNVLTEDEYTKWLKSDNKITKVDQILKKHGCFDCHSTDGSILVGPSFKNIYNRDVVVLEKGKEYKIKSDENYLRESIL
;
A
#
# COMPACT_ATOMS: atom_id res chain seq x y z
N MET A 1 18.03 -26.05 40.13
CA MET A 1 16.85 -26.78 40.65
C MET A 1 15.94 -27.30 39.51
N PHE A 2 16.48 -27.87 38.42
CA PHE A 2 15.68 -28.29 37.23
C PHE A 2 16.10 -29.65 36.61
N SER A 3 16.84 -30.49 37.32
CA SER A 3 17.37 -31.76 36.78
C SER A 3 16.54 -33.00 37.17
N LYS A 4 15.94 -33.03 38.37
CA LYS A 4 15.25 -34.24 38.89
C LYS A 4 13.90 -34.54 38.23
N THR A 5 13.17 -33.52 37.75
CA THR A 5 11.83 -33.69 37.16
C THR A 5 11.84 -34.26 35.74
N LYS A 6 12.85 -33.95 34.92
CA LYS A 6 13.01 -34.56 33.58
C LYS A 6 13.37 -36.04 33.66
N SER A 7 14.17 -36.42 34.65
CA SER A 7 14.58 -37.80 34.89
C SER A 7 13.42 -38.67 35.39
N PHE A 8 12.55 -38.15 36.26
CA PHE A 8 11.39 -38.90 36.78
C PHE A 8 10.34 -39.21 35.70
N LEU A 9 10.12 -38.28 34.77
CA LEU A 9 9.17 -38.45 33.66
C LEU A 9 9.67 -39.49 32.64
N LEU A 10 10.96 -39.45 32.31
CA LEU A 10 11.61 -40.45 31.45
C LEU A 10 11.61 -41.85 32.10
N VAL A 11 11.93 -41.95 33.38
CA VAL A 11 11.90 -43.22 34.13
C VAL A 11 10.48 -43.76 34.27
N SER A 12 9.48 -42.89 34.49
CA SER A 12 8.08 -43.30 34.56
C SER A 12 7.54 -43.81 33.22
N LEU A 13 7.97 -43.24 32.09
CA LEU A 13 7.58 -43.73 30.76
C LEU A 13 8.29 -45.05 30.43
N TYR A 14 9.58 -45.16 30.79
CA TYR A 14 10.37 -46.39 30.64
C TYR A 14 9.77 -47.56 31.43
N ASN A 15 9.30 -47.34 32.66
CA ASN A 15 8.66 -48.40 33.46
C ASN A 15 7.26 -48.79 32.96
N LYS A 16 6.56 -47.95 32.18
CA LYS A 16 5.22 -48.26 31.63
C LYS A 16 5.28 -49.12 30.37
N HIS A 17 6.30 -48.93 29.55
CA HIS A 17 6.55 -49.72 28.33
C HIS A 17 8.04 -50.09 28.26
N PRO A 18 8.48 -51.06 29.08
CA PRO A 18 9.91 -51.40 29.24
C PRO A 18 10.52 -52.02 27.99
N GLU A 19 9.70 -52.65 27.15
CA GLU A 19 10.11 -53.14 25.83
C GLU A 19 9.40 -52.33 24.73
N PRO A 20 10.15 -51.76 23.77
CA PRO A 20 9.55 -51.05 22.65
C PRO A 20 8.82 -52.04 21.74
N ALA A 21 7.62 -51.67 21.31
CA ALA A 21 6.91 -52.46 20.30
C ALA A 21 7.64 -52.35 18.95
N ASP A 22 7.96 -53.49 18.31
CA ASP A 22 8.55 -53.53 16.97
C ASP A 22 7.46 -53.41 15.89
N ILE A 23 6.92 -52.21 15.71
CA ILE A 23 5.90 -51.91 14.69
C ILE A 23 6.60 -51.30 13.48
N LYS A 24 6.69 -52.07 12.39
CA LYS A 24 7.32 -51.59 11.13
C LYS A 24 6.42 -50.67 10.30
N GLY A 25 5.10 -50.69 10.51
CA GLY A 25 4.15 -49.85 9.78
C GLY A 25 2.69 -50.18 10.06
N ASN A 26 1.79 -49.34 9.54
CA ASN A 26 0.35 -49.58 9.60
C ASN A 26 -0.28 -48.97 8.33
N THR A 27 -0.50 -49.82 7.32
CA THR A 27 -1.02 -49.40 6.02
C THR A 27 -2.36 -48.66 6.12
N LEU A 28 -3.23 -49.03 7.05
CA LEU A 28 -4.51 -48.34 7.24
C LEU A 28 -4.29 -46.92 7.75
N LEU A 29 -3.42 -46.75 8.75
CA LEU A 29 -3.08 -45.44 9.31
C LEU A 29 -2.38 -44.57 8.26
N GLU A 30 -1.50 -45.17 7.46
CA GLU A 30 -0.82 -44.55 6.32
C GLU A 30 -1.79 -44.04 5.25
N ILE A 31 -2.79 -44.85 4.90
CA ILE A 31 -3.86 -44.46 3.98
C ILE A 31 -4.65 -43.29 4.58
N ILE A 32 -5.04 -43.36 5.85
CA ILE A 32 -5.86 -42.32 6.50
C ILE A 32 -5.11 -40.99 6.51
N TRP A 33 -3.86 -40.95 6.96
CA TRP A 33 -3.10 -39.69 7.03
C TRP A 33 -2.69 -39.14 5.66
N THR A 34 -2.83 -39.93 4.60
CA THR A 34 -2.57 -39.48 3.24
C THR A 34 -3.85 -38.95 2.61
N VAL A 35 -4.93 -39.74 2.69
CA VAL A 35 -6.22 -39.42 2.07
C VAL A 35 -6.89 -38.24 2.75
N VAL A 36 -6.93 -38.19 4.08
CA VAL A 36 -7.65 -37.13 4.81
C VAL A 36 -7.04 -35.74 4.52
N PRO A 37 -5.71 -35.50 4.66
CA PRO A 37 -5.12 -34.22 4.29
C PRO A 37 -5.27 -33.90 2.80
N THR A 38 -5.18 -34.90 1.91
CA THR A 38 -5.39 -34.69 0.48
C THR A 38 -6.80 -34.17 0.18
N LEU A 39 -7.83 -34.77 0.76
CA LEU A 39 -9.21 -34.30 0.60
C LEU A 39 -9.42 -32.89 1.19
N ILE A 40 -8.78 -32.59 2.32
CA ILE A 40 -8.81 -31.24 2.91
C ILE A 40 -8.19 -30.21 1.94
N VAL A 41 -7.01 -30.51 1.37
CA VAL A 41 -6.35 -29.62 0.41
C VAL A 41 -7.18 -29.44 -0.85
N ILE A 42 -7.82 -30.50 -1.35
CA ILE A 42 -8.75 -30.42 -2.49
C ILE A 42 -9.93 -29.49 -2.16
N GLY A 43 -10.52 -29.60 -0.96
CA GLY A 43 -11.59 -28.72 -0.52
C GLY A 43 -11.16 -27.24 -0.45
N ILE A 44 -9.99 -26.98 0.15
CA ILE A 44 -9.40 -25.63 0.21
C ILE A 44 -9.12 -25.09 -1.20
N PHE A 45 -8.64 -25.94 -2.12
CA PHE A 45 -8.36 -25.55 -3.50
C PHE A 45 -9.61 -25.02 -4.20
N PHE A 46 -10.74 -25.73 -4.14
CA PHE A 46 -11.96 -25.28 -4.82
C PHE A 46 -12.53 -23.99 -4.23
N ALA A 47 -12.50 -23.84 -2.90
CA ALA A 47 -12.91 -22.60 -2.23
C ALA A 47 -11.98 -21.41 -2.60
N GLY A 48 -10.67 -21.66 -2.62
CA GLY A 48 -9.67 -20.67 -3.03
C GLY A 48 -9.78 -20.29 -4.50
N TRP A 49 -10.05 -21.25 -5.38
CA TRP A 49 -10.23 -21.03 -6.81
C TRP A 49 -11.41 -20.10 -7.10
N ASP A 50 -12.55 -20.30 -6.44
CA ASP A 50 -13.71 -19.43 -6.62
C ASP A 50 -13.41 -17.99 -6.19
N SER A 51 -12.77 -17.84 -5.02
CA SER A 51 -12.31 -16.54 -4.51
C SER A 51 -11.30 -15.86 -5.44
N PHE A 52 -10.35 -16.63 -6.01
CA PHE A 52 -9.35 -16.13 -6.95
C PHE A 52 -9.97 -15.65 -8.25
N ARG A 53 -10.95 -16.39 -8.80
CA ARG A 53 -11.68 -15.97 -9.99
C ARG A 53 -12.42 -14.67 -9.75
N ALA A 54 -13.08 -14.53 -8.60
CA ALA A 54 -13.71 -13.27 -8.21
C ALA A 54 -12.66 -12.16 -8.16
N LEU A 55 -11.50 -12.34 -7.53
CA LEU A 55 -10.46 -11.31 -7.47
C LEU A 55 -9.84 -10.94 -8.83
N ARG A 56 -9.75 -11.86 -9.79
CA ARG A 56 -9.08 -11.60 -11.09
C ARG A 56 -10.03 -11.12 -12.19
N ASN A 57 -11.30 -11.48 -12.13
CA ASN A 57 -12.28 -11.12 -13.16
C ASN A 57 -12.90 -9.76 -12.90
N ALA A 58 -12.23 -8.69 -13.35
CA ALA A 58 -12.77 -7.34 -13.28
C ALA A 58 -14.02 -7.19 -14.16
N PRO A 59 -15.09 -6.54 -13.67
CA PRO A 59 -16.24 -6.17 -14.50
C PRO A 59 -15.83 -5.32 -15.70
N LYS A 60 -16.44 -5.53 -16.88
CA LYS A 60 -16.07 -4.84 -18.13
C LYS A 60 -16.38 -3.34 -18.10
N ASP A 61 -17.36 -2.94 -17.29
CA ASP A 61 -17.83 -1.57 -17.05
C ASP A 61 -17.04 -0.85 -15.94
N SER A 62 -15.91 -1.42 -15.49
CA SER A 62 -15.08 -0.83 -14.45
C SER A 62 -14.50 0.52 -14.85
N PHE A 63 -14.57 1.49 -13.94
CA PHE A 63 -13.92 2.79 -14.09
C PHE A 63 -12.40 2.63 -14.00
N GLN A 64 -11.67 3.05 -15.03
CA GLN A 64 -10.24 2.82 -15.15
C GLN A 64 -9.41 4.01 -14.66
N ILE A 65 -8.45 3.75 -13.79
CA ILE A 65 -7.52 4.75 -13.25
C ILE A 65 -6.10 4.19 -13.41
N LYS A 66 -5.19 4.97 -13.99
CA LYS A 66 -3.78 4.59 -14.06
C LYS A 66 -3.08 4.97 -12.75
N VAL A 67 -2.26 4.07 -12.22
CA VAL A 67 -1.50 4.26 -10.99
C VAL A 67 -0.01 4.13 -11.31
N GLU A 68 0.75 5.15 -10.96
CA GLU A 68 2.21 5.16 -11.11
C GLU A 68 2.82 5.18 -9.70
N GLY A 69 3.57 4.13 -9.37
CA GLY A 69 4.44 4.11 -8.19
C GLY A 69 5.79 4.75 -8.50
N LYS A 70 6.31 5.53 -7.56
CA LYS A 70 7.67 6.09 -7.57
C LYS A 70 8.23 6.19 -6.16
N MET A 71 9.54 6.26 -6.00
CA MET A 71 10.21 6.56 -4.74
C MET A 71 9.86 8.01 -4.32
N TRP A 72 9.07 8.27 -3.28
CA TRP A 72 8.27 7.38 -2.43
C TRP A 72 6.83 7.91 -2.33
N SER A 73 6.12 7.93 -3.46
CA SER A 73 4.76 8.43 -3.58
C SER A 73 3.96 7.67 -4.65
N TRP A 74 2.63 7.79 -4.57
CA TRP A 74 1.70 7.25 -5.53
C TRP A 74 1.08 8.37 -6.34
N LYS A 75 0.97 8.17 -7.66
CA LYS A 75 0.31 9.11 -8.56
C LYS A 75 -0.86 8.41 -9.26
N PHE A 76 -2.05 8.97 -9.09
CA PHE A 76 -3.29 8.49 -9.70
C PHE A 76 -3.64 9.38 -10.88
N ILE A 77 -3.87 8.79 -12.04
CA ILE A 77 -4.19 9.50 -13.29
C ILE A 77 -5.57 9.05 -13.75
N TYR A 78 -6.48 10.01 -13.85
CA TYR A 78 -7.88 9.79 -14.20
C TYR A 78 -8.09 9.98 -15.71
N PRO A 79 -9.20 9.44 -16.28
CA PRO A 79 -9.51 9.58 -17.70
C PRO A 79 -9.65 11.02 -18.21
N ASP A 80 -9.98 11.97 -17.34
CA ASP A 80 -10.04 13.41 -17.64
C ASP A 80 -8.66 14.08 -17.70
N GLY A 81 -7.57 13.32 -17.49
CA GLY A 81 -6.19 13.82 -17.46
C GLY A 81 -5.77 14.39 -16.10
N ARG A 82 -6.66 14.42 -15.10
CA ARG A 82 -6.34 14.85 -13.74
C ARG A 82 -5.34 13.90 -13.11
N THR A 83 -4.46 14.45 -12.27
CA THR A 83 -3.53 13.66 -11.47
C THR A 83 -3.62 14.04 -10.00
N THR A 84 -3.64 13.05 -9.11
CA THR A 84 -3.66 13.27 -7.65
C THR A 84 -2.69 12.36 -6.92
N ASN A 85 -2.35 12.72 -5.69
CA ASN A 85 -1.51 11.90 -4.79
C ASN A 85 -2.34 10.99 -3.87
N GLU A 86 -3.66 11.20 -3.82
CA GLU A 86 -4.64 10.33 -3.16
C GLU A 86 -5.64 9.79 -4.19
N LEU A 87 -6.18 8.60 -3.95
CA LEU A 87 -7.17 7.98 -4.82
C LEU A 87 -8.58 8.44 -4.41
N TYR A 88 -9.39 8.87 -5.37
CA TYR A 88 -10.77 9.31 -5.18
C TYR A 88 -11.66 8.41 -6.04
N VAL A 89 -12.63 7.75 -5.42
CA VAL A 89 -13.51 6.80 -6.10
C VAL A 89 -14.94 6.92 -5.59
N PRO A 90 -15.96 6.73 -6.45
CA PRO A 90 -17.34 6.67 -6.00
C PRO A 90 -17.63 5.31 -5.33
N VAL A 91 -18.42 5.36 -4.26
CA VAL A 91 -18.96 4.17 -3.58
C VAL A 91 -19.84 3.36 -4.54
N GLY A 92 -19.82 2.03 -4.41
CA GLY A 92 -20.71 1.13 -5.14
C GLY A 92 -20.39 0.92 -6.62
N LYS A 93 -19.36 1.56 -7.17
CA LYS A 93 -18.93 1.36 -8.56
C LYS A 93 -17.67 0.49 -8.65
N PRO A 94 -17.57 -0.42 -9.64
CA PRO A 94 -16.35 -1.18 -9.88
C PRO A 94 -15.25 -0.25 -10.41
N VAL A 95 -14.09 -0.28 -9.77
CA VAL A 95 -12.91 0.50 -10.16
C VAL A 95 -11.78 -0.47 -10.51
N LYS A 96 -11.16 -0.27 -11.68
CA LYS A 96 -9.98 -0.99 -12.12
C LYS A 96 -8.78 -0.04 -12.12
N LEU A 97 -7.78 -0.39 -11.34
CA LEU A 97 -6.49 0.27 -11.30
C LEU A 97 -5.56 -0.44 -12.28
N ASN A 98 -4.97 0.30 -13.22
CA ASN A 98 -3.88 -0.16 -14.08
C ASN A 98 -2.58 0.38 -13.49
N LEU A 99 -1.73 -0.49 -12.94
CA LEU A 99 -0.57 -0.10 -12.16
C LEU A 99 0.71 -0.33 -12.95
N THR A 100 1.65 0.60 -12.79
CA THR A 100 3.04 0.45 -13.24
C THR A 100 3.95 1.24 -12.31
N SER A 101 5.26 1.07 -12.47
CA SER A 101 6.25 1.86 -11.75
C SER A 101 7.14 2.62 -12.74
N VAL A 102 7.59 3.81 -12.33
CA VAL A 102 8.52 4.64 -13.12
C VAL A 102 9.98 4.44 -12.72
N ASP A 103 10.25 3.75 -11.60
CA ASP A 103 11.61 3.53 -11.09
C ASP A 103 11.88 2.07 -10.67
N VAL A 104 11.52 1.69 -9.44
CA VAL A 104 11.79 0.38 -8.83
C VAL A 104 10.49 -0.39 -8.58
N LEU A 105 10.57 -1.63 -8.11
CA LEU A 105 9.39 -2.35 -7.66
C LEU A 105 8.72 -1.65 -6.48
N HIS A 106 7.40 -1.50 -6.56
CA HIS A 106 6.53 -1.13 -5.45
C HIS A 106 5.39 -2.15 -5.36
N SER A 107 4.65 -2.17 -4.26
CA SER A 107 3.43 -2.98 -4.15
C SER A 107 2.30 -2.14 -3.59
N PHE A 108 1.28 -1.93 -4.41
CA PHE A 108 0.10 -1.16 -4.06
C PHE A 108 -0.79 -2.00 -3.16
N TYR A 109 -0.94 -1.58 -1.91
CA TYR A 109 -1.69 -2.33 -0.91
C TYR A 109 -2.76 -1.47 -0.24
N VAL A 110 -4.01 -1.93 -0.31
CA VAL A 110 -5.13 -1.36 0.45
C VAL A 110 -5.70 -2.44 1.37
N PRO A 111 -5.27 -2.50 2.65
CA PRO A 111 -5.67 -3.57 3.57
C PRO A 111 -7.18 -3.73 3.71
N ALA A 112 -7.90 -2.61 3.77
CA ALA A 112 -9.36 -2.59 3.93
C ALA A 112 -10.10 -3.29 2.78
N PHE A 113 -9.52 -3.30 1.58
CA PHE A 113 -10.10 -3.93 0.40
C PHE A 113 -9.46 -5.28 0.09
N ARG A 114 -8.45 -5.71 0.87
CA ARG A 114 -7.66 -6.94 0.64
C ARG A 114 -7.07 -7.03 -0.77
N ILE A 115 -6.74 -5.88 -1.37
CA ILE A 115 -6.08 -5.81 -2.68
C ILE A 115 -4.60 -5.50 -2.48
N LYS A 116 -3.73 -6.35 -3.01
CA LYS A 116 -2.29 -6.15 -3.08
C LYS A 116 -1.79 -6.56 -4.46
N ILE A 117 -1.15 -5.67 -5.18
CA ILE A 117 -0.57 -5.96 -6.48
C ILE A 117 0.70 -5.15 -6.69
N ASP A 118 1.68 -5.78 -7.31
CA ASP A 118 2.98 -5.15 -7.52
C ASP A 118 2.91 -4.19 -8.71
N ALA A 119 3.44 -2.99 -8.51
CA ALA A 119 3.68 -2.00 -9.55
C ALA A 119 5.09 -2.23 -10.08
N VAL A 120 5.17 -2.74 -11.31
CA VAL A 120 6.42 -3.25 -11.88
C VAL A 120 6.91 -2.32 -12.99
N PRO A 121 8.18 -1.87 -12.97
CA PRO A 121 8.73 -1.08 -14.07
C PRO A 121 8.68 -1.85 -15.39
N GLY A 122 8.18 -1.21 -16.45
CA GLY A 122 8.09 -1.81 -17.79
C GLY A 122 6.95 -2.82 -18.00
N MET A 123 6.09 -3.03 -17.01
CA MET A 123 4.90 -3.88 -17.11
C MET A 123 3.67 -3.17 -16.55
N GLU A 124 2.52 -3.38 -17.19
CA GLU A 124 1.24 -3.00 -16.62
C GLU A 124 0.61 -4.18 -15.89
N THR A 125 0.40 -4.00 -14.59
CA THR A 125 -0.40 -4.91 -13.76
C THR A 125 -1.76 -4.27 -13.50
N TYR A 126 -2.69 -5.03 -12.90
CA TYR A 126 -3.99 -4.47 -12.54
C TYR A 126 -4.51 -5.04 -11.23
N ALA A 127 -5.27 -4.21 -10.52
CA ALA A 127 -6.14 -4.61 -9.44
C ALA A 127 -7.53 -4.02 -9.69
N TRP A 128 -8.56 -4.65 -9.16
CA TRP A 128 -9.91 -4.08 -9.19
C TRP A 128 -10.59 -4.27 -7.85
N PHE A 129 -11.51 -3.38 -7.53
CA PHE A 129 -12.32 -3.47 -6.33
C PHE A 129 -13.65 -2.72 -6.51
N LYS A 130 -14.59 -2.98 -5.61
CA LYS A 130 -15.85 -2.23 -5.48
C LYS A 130 -15.96 -1.79 -4.02
N ALA A 131 -15.82 -0.49 -3.77
CA ALA A 131 -15.89 0.02 -2.41
C ALA A 131 -17.35 0.06 -1.94
N GLU A 132 -17.67 -0.59 -0.82
CA GLU A 132 -19.05 -0.69 -0.31
C GLU A 132 -19.41 0.42 0.69
N LYS A 133 -18.41 1.02 1.33
CA LYS A 133 -18.60 2.01 2.40
C LYS A 133 -17.79 3.27 2.13
N VAL A 134 -18.46 4.41 2.21
CA VAL A 134 -17.85 5.76 2.19
C VAL A 134 -16.85 5.88 3.33
N GLY A 135 -15.70 6.51 3.08
CA GLY A 135 -14.65 6.67 4.09
C GLY A 135 -13.27 6.90 3.49
N LYS A 136 -12.28 7.02 4.38
CA LYS A 136 -10.87 7.13 4.02
C LYS A 136 -10.14 5.86 4.45
N TYR A 137 -9.42 5.23 3.53
CA TYR A 137 -8.69 3.99 3.75
C TYR A 137 -7.22 4.18 3.38
N ASP A 138 -6.32 3.56 4.12
CA ASP A 138 -4.88 3.73 3.88
C ASP A 138 -4.39 2.91 2.68
N ILE A 139 -3.49 3.52 1.92
CA ILE A 139 -2.71 2.88 0.87
C ILE A 139 -1.27 2.80 1.36
N LEU A 140 -0.70 1.61 1.33
CA LEU A 140 0.66 1.33 1.77
C LEU A 140 1.50 0.83 0.59
N CYS A 141 2.81 1.08 0.63
CA CYS A 141 3.76 0.32 -0.16
C CYS A 141 4.12 -0.98 0.57
N ALA A 142 3.95 -2.13 -0.09
CA ALA A 142 4.19 -3.46 0.48
C ALA A 142 5.34 -4.22 -0.19
N GLU A 143 6.21 -3.53 -0.93
CA GLU A 143 7.44 -4.04 -1.51
C GLU A 143 8.58 -3.06 -1.20
N TYR A 144 9.73 -3.55 -0.75
CA TYR A 144 10.79 -2.68 -0.28
C TYR A 144 11.37 -1.85 -1.43
N CYS A 145 11.10 -0.55 -1.43
CA CYS A 145 11.46 0.37 -2.50
C CYS A 145 12.50 1.43 -2.08
N GLY A 146 13.29 1.14 -1.03
CA GLY A 146 14.39 2.00 -0.57
C GLY A 146 14.13 2.73 0.75
N VAL A 147 14.98 3.73 1.04
CA VAL A 147 15.11 4.35 2.38
C VAL A 147 13.81 4.88 2.97
N ARG A 148 12.91 5.47 2.16
CA ARG A 148 11.61 5.98 2.64
C ARG A 148 10.44 5.05 2.33
N HIS A 149 10.68 3.75 2.13
CA HIS A 149 9.64 2.75 1.90
C HIS A 149 8.48 2.84 2.90
N ALA A 150 8.78 2.94 4.20
CA ALA A 150 7.77 3.03 5.26
C ALA A 150 6.93 4.33 5.23
N TYR A 151 7.40 5.37 4.55
CA TYR A 151 6.70 6.66 4.43
C TYR A 151 5.94 6.79 3.11
N MET A 152 5.97 5.76 2.24
CA MET A 152 5.23 5.73 0.99
C MET A 152 3.76 5.39 1.22
N LEU A 153 3.06 6.35 1.82
CA LEU A 153 1.66 6.26 2.21
C LEU A 153 0.79 7.09 1.28
N SER A 154 -0.46 6.67 1.11
CA SER A 154 -1.51 7.46 0.45
C SER A 154 -2.88 7.05 1.02
N LYS A 155 -3.97 7.59 0.49
CA LYS A 155 -5.34 7.29 0.94
C LYS A 155 -6.26 7.05 -0.24
N VAL A 156 -7.21 6.13 -0.04
CA VAL A 156 -8.42 6.01 -0.86
C VAL A 156 -9.54 6.78 -0.16
N ASN A 157 -10.01 7.83 -0.81
CA ASN A 157 -11.22 8.58 -0.47
C ASN A 157 -12.39 7.97 -1.26
N VAL A 158 -13.20 7.16 -0.58
CA VAL A 158 -14.45 6.63 -1.12
C VAL A 158 -15.54 7.66 -0.85
N LEU A 159 -16.06 8.25 -1.91
CA LEU A 159 -17.03 9.35 -1.87
C LEU A 159 -18.44 8.88 -2.27
N THR A 160 -19.45 9.63 -1.86
CA THR A 160 -20.78 9.51 -2.49
C THR A 160 -20.72 9.95 -3.96
N GLU A 161 -21.70 9.55 -4.76
CA GLU A 161 -21.75 9.91 -6.19
C GLU A 161 -21.84 11.43 -6.40
N ASP A 162 -22.57 12.13 -5.55
CA ASP A 162 -22.68 13.59 -5.57
C ASP A 162 -21.36 14.28 -5.23
N GLU A 163 -20.68 13.83 -4.17
CA GLU A 163 -19.37 14.34 -3.78
C GLU A 163 -18.31 14.06 -4.84
N TYR A 164 -18.32 12.86 -5.42
CA TYR A 164 -17.41 12.51 -6.51
C TYR A 164 -17.65 13.40 -7.74
N THR A 165 -18.91 13.65 -8.09
CA THR A 165 -19.26 14.55 -9.21
C THR A 165 -18.85 16.00 -8.91
N LYS A 166 -19.04 16.46 -7.68
CA LYS A 166 -18.55 17.78 -7.23
C LYS A 166 -17.03 17.86 -7.30
N TRP A 167 -16.32 16.81 -6.90
CA TRP A 167 -14.87 16.72 -7.00
C TRP A 167 -14.39 16.70 -8.46
N LEU A 168 -15.10 16.02 -9.37
CA LEU A 168 -14.79 16.06 -10.80
C LEU A 168 -14.96 17.48 -11.38
N LYS A 169 -16.02 18.18 -10.96
CA LYS A 169 -16.30 19.56 -11.39
C LYS A 169 -15.45 20.60 -10.68
N SER A 170 -14.87 20.28 -9.53
CA SER A 170 -14.02 21.22 -8.81
C SER A 170 -12.82 21.51 -9.70
N ASP A 171 -12.70 22.79 -10.04
CA ASP A 171 -11.66 23.32 -10.90
C ASP A 171 -10.33 23.11 -10.18
N ASN A 172 -9.66 21.98 -10.45
CA ASN A 172 -8.21 21.88 -10.25
C ASN A 172 -7.58 22.76 -11.31
N LYS A 173 -7.77 24.08 -11.19
CA LYS A 173 -6.99 25.09 -11.90
C LYS A 173 -5.57 24.89 -11.40
N ILE A 174 -4.87 23.99 -12.08
CA ILE A 174 -3.43 23.88 -12.00
C ILE A 174 -2.96 25.26 -12.45
N THR A 175 -2.62 26.10 -11.49
CA THR A 175 -2.08 27.42 -11.79
C THR A 175 -0.82 27.23 -12.63
N LYS A 176 -0.40 28.23 -13.39
CA LYS A 176 0.86 28.14 -14.14
C LYS A 176 2.04 27.74 -13.23
N VAL A 177 1.98 28.13 -11.96
CA VAL A 177 2.90 27.71 -10.90
C VAL A 177 2.79 26.21 -10.62
N ASP A 178 1.58 25.69 -10.40
CA ASP A 178 1.37 24.25 -10.19
C ASP A 178 1.82 23.41 -11.39
N GLN A 179 1.70 23.93 -12.62
CA GLN A 179 2.20 23.26 -13.82
C GLN A 179 3.73 23.16 -13.80
N ILE A 180 4.42 24.23 -13.40
CA ILE A 180 5.89 24.27 -13.29
C ILE A 180 6.35 23.32 -12.19
N LEU A 181 5.73 23.40 -11.00
CA LEU A 181 6.05 22.54 -9.86
C LEU A 181 5.81 21.06 -10.20
N LYS A 182 4.72 20.75 -10.91
CA LYS A 182 4.44 19.41 -11.40
C LYS A 182 5.43 18.96 -12.47
N LYS A 183 5.82 19.84 -13.40
CA LYS A 183 6.80 19.54 -14.46
C LYS A 183 8.17 19.20 -13.90
N HIS A 184 8.54 19.76 -12.75
CA HIS A 184 9.84 19.53 -12.11
C HIS A 184 9.76 18.54 -10.93
N GLY A 185 8.62 17.86 -10.75
CA GLY A 185 8.47 16.81 -9.73
C GLY A 185 8.41 17.34 -8.29
N CYS A 186 8.21 18.63 -8.06
CA CYS A 186 8.23 19.22 -6.73
C CYS A 186 7.12 18.63 -5.83
N PHE A 187 5.94 18.33 -6.40
CA PHE A 187 4.80 17.75 -5.68
C PHE A 187 4.97 16.29 -5.27
N ASP A 188 6.07 15.68 -5.66
CA ASP A 188 6.41 14.31 -5.29
C ASP A 188 6.95 14.28 -3.85
N CYS A 189 7.52 15.41 -3.44
CA CYS A 189 8.14 15.60 -2.14
C CYS A 189 7.44 16.67 -1.29
N HIS A 190 6.74 17.63 -1.89
CA HIS A 190 6.12 18.76 -1.19
C HIS A 190 4.62 18.82 -1.42
N SER A 191 3.83 19.04 -0.37
CA SER A 191 2.39 19.25 -0.50
C SER A 191 2.04 20.72 -0.70
N THR A 192 0.81 21.03 -1.08
CA THR A 192 0.26 22.40 -1.09
C THR A 192 -0.83 22.63 -0.04
N ASP A 193 -1.21 21.58 0.70
CA ASP A 193 -2.34 21.59 1.63
C ASP A 193 -1.94 21.77 3.11
N GLY A 194 -0.64 21.73 3.40
CA GLY A 194 -0.05 21.84 4.74
C GLY A 194 0.48 20.50 5.28
N SER A 195 0.18 19.37 4.64
CA SER A 195 0.70 18.06 5.05
C SER A 195 2.22 17.99 4.85
N ILE A 196 2.93 17.27 5.72
CA ILE A 196 4.36 17.01 5.52
C ILE A 196 4.48 15.70 4.74
N LEU A 197 5.12 15.76 3.58
CA LEU A 197 5.44 14.59 2.75
C LEU A 197 6.91 14.21 2.97
N VAL A 198 7.72 14.22 1.91
CA VAL A 198 9.17 14.03 1.98
C VAL A 198 9.86 15.30 2.48
N GLY A 199 9.35 16.45 2.04
CA GLY A 199 9.73 17.80 2.43
C GLY A 199 8.54 18.60 2.99
N PRO A 200 8.79 19.83 3.48
CA PRO A 200 7.77 20.69 4.06
C PRO A 200 6.74 21.14 3.02
N SER A 201 5.53 21.46 3.47
CA SER A 201 4.49 21.98 2.57
C SER A 201 4.88 23.34 1.97
N PHE A 202 4.45 23.55 0.72
CA PHE A 202 4.42 24.84 0.02
C PHE A 202 3.29 25.76 0.49
N LYS A 203 2.39 25.28 1.35
CA LYS A 203 1.35 26.13 1.94
C LYS A 203 1.97 27.26 2.76
N ASN A 204 1.64 28.49 2.42
CA ASN A 204 2.08 29.70 3.11
C ASN A 204 3.61 29.77 3.32
N ILE A 205 4.39 29.37 2.32
CA ILE A 205 5.86 29.41 2.41
C ILE A 205 6.44 30.82 2.36
N TYR A 206 5.70 31.82 1.88
CA TYR A 206 6.16 33.19 1.85
C TYR A 206 5.93 33.87 3.21
N ASN A 207 6.94 34.56 3.72
CA ASN A 207 6.91 35.34 4.97
C ASN A 207 6.61 34.53 6.26
N ARG A 208 6.90 33.22 6.27
CA ARG A 208 6.88 32.41 7.49
C ARG A 208 8.20 32.52 8.24
N ASP A 209 8.16 32.30 9.55
CA ASP A 209 9.39 32.21 10.34
C ASP A 209 10.11 30.89 10.04
N VAL A 210 11.37 30.99 9.65
CA VAL A 210 12.26 29.85 9.38
C VAL A 210 13.52 29.98 10.24
N VAL A 211 13.93 28.86 10.82
CA VAL A 211 15.19 28.79 11.57
C VAL A 211 16.29 28.34 10.62
N VAL A 212 17.30 29.17 10.46
CA VAL A 212 18.52 28.86 9.69
C VAL A 212 19.71 28.73 10.63
N LEU A 213 20.58 27.77 10.32
CA LEU A 213 21.82 27.56 11.04
C LEU A 213 22.96 28.21 10.27
N GLU A 214 23.54 29.27 10.84
CA GLU A 214 24.71 29.93 10.27
C GLU A 214 25.86 29.87 11.29
N LYS A 215 26.98 29.24 10.91
CA LYS A 215 28.18 29.07 11.76
C LYS A 215 27.87 28.46 13.15
N GLY A 216 26.93 27.52 13.20
CA GLY A 216 26.54 26.80 14.42
C GLY A 216 25.62 27.60 15.37
N LYS A 217 25.11 28.76 14.96
CA LYS A 217 24.08 29.52 15.68
C LYS A 217 22.77 29.54 14.90
N GLU A 218 21.66 29.40 15.60
CA GLU A 218 20.32 29.47 15.04
C GLU A 218 19.86 30.93 14.92
N TYR A 219 19.42 31.31 13.73
CA TYR A 219 18.80 32.61 13.45
C TYR A 219 17.38 32.39 12.94
N LYS A 220 16.43 33.16 13.48
CA LYS A 220 15.07 33.23 12.93
C LYS A 220 15.02 34.31 11.86
N ILE A 221 14.80 33.90 10.62
CA ILE A 221 14.58 34.81 9.49
C ILE A 221 13.18 34.59 8.92
N LYS A 222 12.64 35.60 8.25
CA LYS A 222 11.43 35.44 7.45
C LYS A 222 11.79 34.82 6.11
N SER A 223 10.96 33.91 5.60
CA SER A 223 11.09 33.38 4.24
C SER A 223 10.63 34.41 3.21
N ASP A 224 11.44 35.44 3.01
CA ASP A 224 11.25 36.46 1.98
C ASP A 224 11.61 35.93 0.58
N GLU A 225 11.55 36.81 -0.42
CA GLU A 225 11.84 36.43 -1.80
C GLU A 225 13.28 35.93 -1.98
N ASN A 226 14.26 36.55 -1.33
CA ASN A 226 15.67 36.17 -1.45
C ASN A 226 15.89 34.80 -0.83
N TYR A 227 15.34 34.56 0.37
CA TYR A 227 15.40 33.27 1.02
C TYR A 227 14.82 32.15 0.13
N LEU A 228 13.64 32.39 -0.47
CA LEU A 228 13.00 31.39 -1.32
C LEU A 228 13.77 31.17 -2.64
N ARG A 229 14.39 32.21 -3.21
CA ARG A 229 15.26 32.07 -4.38
C ARG A 229 16.48 31.22 -4.05
N GLU A 230 17.21 31.52 -2.97
CA GLU A 230 18.39 30.76 -2.57
C GLU A 230 18.07 29.33 -2.09
N SER A 231 16.85 29.10 -1.58
CA SER A 231 16.45 27.79 -1.04
C SER A 231 15.79 26.86 -2.06
N ILE A 232 15.26 27.38 -3.18
CA ILE A 232 14.48 26.61 -4.17
C ILE A 232 15.13 26.63 -5.56
N LEU A 233 15.79 27.72 -5.96
CA LEU A 233 16.45 27.88 -7.26
C LEU A 233 17.97 27.71 -7.14
#